data_AF-A0A0A9WS91-F1
#
_entry.id   AF-A0A0A9WS91-F1
#
_cell.length_a   1.000
_cell.length_b   1.000
_cell.length_c   1.000
_cell.angle_alpha   90.00
_cell.angle_beta   90.00
_cell.angle_gamma   90.00
#
_symmetry.space_group_name_H-M   'P 1'
#
loop_
_entity.id
_entity.type
_entity.pdbx_description
1 polymer ?
#
loop_
_entity_poly.entity_id
_entity_poly.type
_entity_poly.pdbx_seq_one_letter_code
_entity_poly.pdbx_strand_id
1 'polypeptide(L)'
;MAVLQDFEAITPNTLARVCETVKGGGVIALLFRGLHSLRQLCAMVMDVHARYRTQTHHHVVPRFNERFLLSLTDCEVALCVDDDLRVHAITTKMRDLHKLTTSRTSTCGNGINTSTRNGSGNATDTDGYDRERAVQGLLRHEQELVALQEKLRVSAEVGPLAKLCKTLDQVKVVLSLMQAVVEKTLDCTCVVTAGRGRGKSAALGMAAAGALVQGYSHIFVTSPSPENVQTLFEFAVRALK
;
A
#
# COMPACT_ATOMS: atom_id res chain seq x y z
N MET A 1 12.57 3.53 -4.70
CA MET A 1 12.88 2.67 -5.86
C MET A 1 13.48 1.39 -5.32
N ALA A 2 13.01 0.24 -5.75
CA ALA A 2 13.60 -1.05 -5.40
C ALA A 2 14.11 -1.71 -6.68
N VAL A 3 15.32 -2.26 -6.63
CA VAL A 3 15.94 -2.94 -7.77
C VAL A 3 16.24 -4.37 -7.35
N LEU A 4 15.73 -5.32 -8.11
CA LEU A 4 15.87 -6.75 -7.87
C LEU A 4 16.64 -7.35 -9.04
N GLN A 5 17.88 -7.77 -8.79
CA GLN A 5 18.81 -8.21 -9.84
C GLN A 5 18.74 -9.71 -10.15
N ASP A 6 18.54 -10.54 -9.13
CA ASP A 6 18.57 -12.00 -9.26
C ASP A 6 17.18 -12.58 -8.98
N PHE A 7 16.35 -12.68 -10.03
CA PHE A 7 14.99 -13.20 -9.90
C PHE A 7 14.93 -14.66 -9.40
N GLU A 8 15.95 -15.47 -9.70
CA GLU A 8 16.04 -16.89 -9.32
C GLU A 8 16.12 -17.10 -7.81
N ALA A 9 16.78 -16.18 -7.09
CA ALA A 9 16.99 -16.25 -5.65
C ALA A 9 15.81 -15.67 -4.83
N ILE A 10 14.89 -14.97 -5.49
CA ILE A 10 13.79 -14.27 -4.82
C ILE A 10 12.67 -15.25 -4.50
N THR A 11 12.14 -15.19 -3.29
CA THR A 11 10.92 -15.94 -2.94
C THR A 11 9.67 -15.08 -3.15
N PRO A 12 8.48 -15.64 -3.44
CA PRO A 12 7.25 -14.86 -3.55
C PRO A 12 6.95 -14.00 -2.30
N ASN A 13 7.31 -14.47 -1.11
CA ASN A 13 7.20 -13.70 0.13
C ASN A 13 8.17 -12.50 0.15
N THR A 14 9.39 -12.66 -0.38
CA THR A 14 10.35 -11.54 -0.51
C THR A 14 9.83 -10.52 -1.52
N LEU A 15 9.31 -10.96 -2.66
CA LEU A 15 8.70 -10.10 -3.65
C LEU A 15 7.54 -9.28 -3.05
N ALA A 16 6.63 -9.93 -2.31
CA ALA A 16 5.53 -9.26 -1.62
C ALA A 16 6.02 -8.21 -0.62
N ARG A 17 7.06 -8.52 0.16
CA ARG A 17 7.69 -7.57 1.10
C ARG A 17 8.29 -6.37 0.36
N VAL A 18 9.00 -6.60 -0.74
CA VAL A 18 9.58 -5.52 -1.55
C VAL A 18 8.48 -4.62 -2.10
N CYS A 19 7.42 -5.20 -2.68
CA CYS A 19 6.26 -4.45 -3.16
C CYS A 19 5.60 -3.61 -2.06
N GLU A 20 5.51 -4.13 -0.84
CA GLU A 20 4.93 -3.42 0.31
C GLU A 20 5.83 -2.26 0.79
N THR A 21 7.15 -2.41 0.72
CA THR A 21 8.11 -1.39 1.20
C THR A 21 8.28 -0.19 0.26
N VAL A 22 7.93 -0.34 -1.01
CA VAL A 22 8.04 0.76 -1.98
C VAL A 22 6.86 1.73 -1.78
N LYS A 23 7.19 2.96 -1.38
CA LYS A 23 6.20 4.04 -1.23
C LYS A 23 5.52 4.35 -2.56
N GLY A 24 4.28 4.84 -2.51
CA GLY A 24 3.53 5.27 -3.68
C GLY A 24 4.31 6.27 -4.53
N GLY A 25 4.23 6.11 -5.86
CA GLY A 25 5.04 6.85 -6.83
C GLY A 25 6.47 6.31 -7.00
N GLY A 26 6.87 5.29 -6.24
CA GLY A 26 8.11 4.56 -6.45
C GLY A 26 8.03 3.54 -7.59
N VAL A 27 9.19 3.18 -8.13
CA VAL A 27 9.33 2.15 -9.17
C VAL A 27 10.01 0.91 -8.58
N ILE A 28 9.54 -0.27 -8.99
CA ILE A 28 10.15 -1.57 -8.73
C ILE A 28 10.74 -2.07 -10.06
N ALA A 29 12.06 -2.19 -10.13
CA ALA A 29 12.76 -2.70 -11.31
C ALA A 29 13.19 -4.14 -11.06
N LEU A 30 12.69 -5.06 -11.89
CA LEU A 30 13.12 -6.45 -11.93
C LEU A 30 14.07 -6.60 -13.11
N LEU A 31 15.32 -6.99 -12.85
CA LEU A 31 16.28 -7.28 -13.90
C LEU A 31 16.34 -8.78 -14.10
N PHE A 32 16.41 -9.18 -15.36
CA PHE A 32 16.58 -10.58 -15.73
C PHE A 32 17.88 -10.73 -16.50
N ARG A 33 18.78 -11.58 -15.99
CA ARG A 33 20.05 -11.85 -16.65
C ARG A 33 19.86 -12.82 -17.82
N GLY A 34 20.30 -12.43 -19.01
CA GLY A 34 20.42 -13.35 -20.15
C GLY A 34 19.09 -13.89 -20.71
N LEU A 35 17.97 -13.19 -20.49
CA LEU A 35 16.71 -13.54 -21.15
C LEU A 35 16.70 -12.97 -22.57
N HIS A 36 16.74 -13.86 -23.56
CA HIS A 36 16.50 -13.49 -24.96
C HIS A 36 15.00 -13.54 -25.32
N SER A 37 14.19 -14.21 -24.50
CA SER A 37 12.74 -14.29 -24.65
C SER A 37 12.05 -14.47 -23.30
N LEU A 38 10.92 -13.78 -23.11
CA LEU A 38 10.07 -13.97 -21.91
C LEU A 38 9.54 -15.39 -21.75
N ARG A 39 9.56 -16.24 -22.79
CA ARG A 39 9.23 -17.67 -22.66
C ARG A 39 10.26 -18.44 -21.82
N GLN A 40 11.52 -18.01 -21.82
CA GLN A 40 12.58 -18.61 -20.99
C GLN A 40 12.33 -18.35 -19.50
N LEU A 41 11.67 -17.23 -19.16
CA LEU A 41 11.29 -16.92 -17.77
C LEU A 41 10.35 -17.98 -17.18
N CYS A 42 9.39 -18.49 -17.96
CA CYS A 42 8.45 -19.51 -17.50
C CYS A 42 9.12 -20.85 -17.19
N ALA A 43 10.20 -21.18 -17.90
CA ALA A 43 10.95 -22.43 -17.71
C ALA A 43 12.09 -22.31 -16.68
N MET A 44 12.35 -21.10 -16.18
CA MET A 44 13.42 -20.84 -15.22
C MET A 44 13.16 -21.56 -13.88
N VAL A 45 14.19 -22.20 -13.33
CA VAL A 45 14.11 -22.88 -12.04
C VAL A 45 14.64 -21.94 -10.95
N MET A 46 13.74 -21.44 -10.12
CA MET A 46 14.10 -20.68 -8.91
C MET A 46 14.77 -21.55 -7.83
N ASP A 47 15.61 -20.96 -6.98
CA ASP A 47 16.29 -21.61 -5.85
C ASP A 47 15.31 -22.28 -4.87
N VAL A 48 14.12 -21.70 -4.75
CA VAL A 48 13.03 -22.22 -3.92
C VAL A 48 12.63 -23.63 -4.34
N HIS A 49 12.64 -23.94 -5.64
CA HIS A 49 12.30 -25.27 -6.12
C HIS A 49 13.31 -26.33 -5.68
N ALA A 50 14.59 -25.96 -5.53
CA ALA A 50 15.61 -26.86 -4.99
C ALA A 50 15.32 -27.23 -3.53
N ARG A 51 14.81 -26.29 -2.73
CA ARG A 51 14.42 -26.54 -1.32
C ARG A 51 13.19 -27.43 -1.17
N TYR A 52 12.29 -27.43 -2.16
CA TYR A 52 11.09 -28.28 -2.15
C TYR A 52 11.32 -29.70 -2.68
N ARG A 53 12.53 -30.03 -3.14
CA ARG A 53 12.88 -31.41 -3.51
C ARG A 53 13.12 -32.24 -2.26
N THR A 54 12.28 -33.23 -2.02
CA THR A 54 12.47 -34.22 -0.96
C THR A 54 12.94 -35.55 -1.54
N GLN A 55 13.35 -36.49 -0.69
CA GLN A 55 13.69 -37.86 -1.11
C GLN A 55 12.51 -38.59 -1.77
N THR A 56 11.28 -38.19 -1.47
CA THR A 56 10.06 -38.77 -2.04
C THR A 56 9.54 -37.99 -3.25
N HIS A 57 9.89 -36.71 -3.38
CA HIS A 57 9.45 -35.83 -4.45
C HIS A 57 10.63 -35.09 -5.08
N HIS A 58 11.24 -35.72 -6.09
CA HIS A 58 12.37 -35.14 -6.83
C HIS A 58 11.94 -34.14 -7.91
N HIS A 59 10.73 -34.30 -8.46
CA HIS A 59 10.26 -33.51 -9.59
C HIS A 59 9.33 -32.37 -9.15
N VAL A 60 9.81 -31.14 -9.25
CA VAL A 60 9.08 -29.91 -8.90
C VAL A 60 8.83 -29.11 -10.18
N VAL A 61 7.58 -28.76 -10.44
CA VAL A 61 7.17 -27.97 -11.62
C VAL A 61 7.07 -26.47 -11.25
N PRO A 62 7.79 -25.57 -11.93
CA PRO A 62 7.80 -24.14 -11.60
C PRO A 62 6.56 -23.40 -12.13
N ARG A 63 5.40 -23.57 -11.48
CA ARG A 63 4.14 -22.91 -11.90
C ARG A 63 4.05 -21.42 -11.54
N PHE A 64 4.89 -20.96 -10.60
CA PHE A 64 4.88 -19.57 -10.16
C PHE A 64 5.29 -18.62 -11.29
N ASN A 65 6.35 -18.95 -12.03
CA ASN A 65 6.90 -18.07 -13.07
C ASN A 65 5.92 -17.85 -14.23
N GLU A 66 5.21 -18.90 -14.64
CA GLU A 66 4.16 -18.81 -15.64
C GLU A 66 3.03 -17.86 -15.19
N ARG A 67 2.54 -18.05 -13.96
CA ARG A 67 1.50 -17.16 -13.39
C ARG A 67 1.99 -15.75 -13.19
N PHE A 68 3.26 -15.58 -12.81
CA PHE A 68 3.87 -14.28 -12.63
C PHE A 68 3.93 -13.51 -13.96
N LEU A 69 4.36 -14.16 -15.05
CA LEU A 69 4.35 -13.54 -16.37
C LEU A 69 2.94 -13.16 -16.81
N LEU A 70 1.96 -14.04 -16.64
CA LEU A 70 0.55 -13.73 -16.94
C LEU A 70 0.04 -12.55 -16.10
N SER A 71 0.42 -12.46 -14.83
CA SER A 71 0.07 -11.31 -13.99
C SER A 71 0.72 -10.01 -14.47
N LEU A 72 1.92 -10.07 -15.05
CA LEU A 72 2.59 -8.91 -15.64
C LEU A 72 1.92 -8.46 -16.95
N THR A 73 1.43 -9.41 -17.77
CA THR A 73 0.68 -9.07 -18.99
C THR A 73 -0.66 -8.43 -18.67
N ASP A 74 -1.29 -8.86 -17.57
CA ASP A 74 -2.57 -8.31 -17.15
C ASP A 74 -2.44 -6.97 -16.42
N CYS A 75 -1.27 -6.67 -15.86
CA CYS A 75 -1.01 -5.45 -15.10
C CYS A 75 -0.91 -4.21 -16.01
N GLU A 76 -1.74 -3.19 -15.73
CA GLU A 76 -1.78 -1.92 -16.48
C GLU A 76 -0.57 -1.01 -16.21
N VAL A 77 0.11 -1.22 -15.07
CA VAL A 77 1.22 -0.38 -14.58
C VAL A 77 2.59 -1.04 -14.73
N ALA A 78 2.65 -2.24 -15.30
CA ALA A 78 3.90 -2.95 -15.56
C ALA A 78 4.43 -2.63 -16.97
N LEU A 79 5.74 -2.41 -17.07
CA LEU A 79 6.44 -2.19 -18.34
C LEU A 79 7.58 -3.18 -18.48
N CYS A 80 7.59 -3.94 -19.57
CA CYS A 80 8.70 -4.81 -19.94
C CYS A 80 9.57 -4.07 -20.95
N VAL A 81 10.87 -3.95 -20.62
CA VAL A 81 11.82 -3.15 -21.37
C VAL A 81 13.09 -3.97 -21.60
N ASP A 82 13.62 -3.92 -22.82
CA ASP A 82 14.88 -4.57 -23.20
C ASP A 82 16.11 -3.74 -22.80
N ASP A 83 17.31 -4.30 -22.97
CA ASP A 83 18.58 -3.62 -22.70
C ASP A 83 18.75 -2.30 -23.48
N ASP A 84 18.15 -2.22 -24.67
CA ASP A 84 18.12 -1.01 -25.53
C ASP A 84 17.01 -0.01 -25.14
N LEU A 85 16.36 -0.20 -23.99
CA LEU A 85 15.20 0.56 -23.55
C LEU A 85 13.98 0.49 -24.49
N ARG A 86 13.89 -0.56 -25.33
CA ARG A 86 12.74 -0.80 -26.19
C ARG A 86 11.62 -1.46 -25.41
N VAL A 87 10.39 -0.97 -25.57
CA VAL A 87 9.21 -1.52 -24.90
C VAL A 87 8.75 -2.79 -25.61
N HIS A 88 8.67 -3.89 -24.88
CA HIS A 88 8.19 -5.16 -25.42
C HIS A 88 6.67 -5.14 -25.62
N ALA A 89 6.19 -5.79 -26.69
CA ALA A 89 4.78 -5.85 -27.07
C ALA A 89 3.87 -6.61 -26.09
N ILE A 90 4.44 -7.22 -25.06
CA ILE A 90 3.72 -8.01 -24.05
C ILE A 90 3.05 -7.10 -23.00
N THR A 91 3.50 -5.85 -22.87
CA THR A 91 2.89 -4.83 -21.99
C THR A 91 2.12 -3.78 -22.82
N THR A 92 1.15 -4.24 -23.62
CA THR A 92 0.34 -3.37 -24.49
C THR A 92 -0.55 -2.42 -23.69
N LYS A 93 -1.06 -2.86 -22.53
CA LYS A 93 -1.95 -2.08 -21.67
C LYS A 93 -1.33 -0.77 -21.17
N MET A 94 0.00 -0.72 -21.02
CA MET A 94 0.72 0.48 -20.58
C MET A 94 1.14 1.40 -21.74
N ARG A 95 1.02 0.95 -23.01
CA ARG A 95 1.48 1.72 -24.18
C ARG A 95 0.65 2.98 -24.42
N ASP A 96 -0.62 2.96 -24.01
CA ASP A 96 -1.57 4.04 -24.22
C ASP A 96 -1.58 5.09 -23.08
N LEU A 97 -0.51 5.16 -22.28
CA LEU A 97 -0.45 6.09 -21.14
C LEU A 97 -0.31 7.54 -21.60
N HIS A 98 -1.44 8.22 -21.78
CA HIS A 98 -1.49 9.67 -21.92
C HIS A 98 -1.05 10.32 -20.60
N LYS A 99 -0.07 11.24 -20.69
CA LYS A 99 0.32 12.07 -19.54
C LYS A 99 -0.91 12.88 -19.11
N LEU A 100 -1.35 12.69 -17.87
CA LEU A 100 -2.27 13.63 -17.21
C LEU A 100 -1.60 15.01 -17.23
N THR A 101 -2.08 15.92 -18.06
CA THR A 101 -1.78 17.34 -17.97
C THR A 101 -2.21 17.76 -16.57
N THR A 102 -1.24 18.02 -15.71
CA THR A 102 -1.48 18.62 -14.40
C THR A 102 -2.15 19.96 -14.65
N SER A 103 -3.47 20.03 -14.47
CA SER A 103 -4.21 21.30 -14.44
C SER A 103 -3.86 22.03 -13.14
N ARG A 104 -2.62 22.52 -13.08
CA ARG A 104 -2.27 23.67 -12.26
C ARG A 104 -2.86 24.89 -12.96
N THR A 105 -4.07 25.26 -12.57
CA THR A 105 -4.53 26.66 -12.51
C THR A 105 -5.89 26.71 -11.83
N SER A 106 -5.87 27.11 -10.56
CA SER A 106 -6.84 28.06 -10.03
C SER A 106 -7.08 29.17 -11.07
N THR A 107 -8.30 29.32 -11.58
CA THR A 107 -9.06 30.59 -11.72
C THR A 107 -10.40 30.29 -12.39
N CYS A 108 -11.46 30.81 -11.79
CA CYS A 108 -12.85 30.80 -12.23
C CYS A 108 -12.99 31.65 -13.51
N GLY A 109 -13.66 31.15 -14.56
CA GLY A 109 -13.97 31.99 -15.73
C GLY A 109 -14.72 31.27 -16.85
N ASN A 110 -15.91 31.77 -17.17
CA ASN A 110 -16.79 31.38 -18.27
C ASN A 110 -16.07 31.28 -19.63
N GLY A 111 -16.45 30.28 -20.43
CA GLY A 111 -16.07 30.19 -21.85
C GLY A 111 -16.74 29.01 -22.55
N ILE A 112 -17.83 29.31 -23.27
CA ILE A 112 -18.50 28.46 -24.27
C ILE A 112 -17.47 27.95 -25.29
N ASN A 113 -17.57 26.68 -25.71
CA ASN A 113 -17.41 26.25 -27.11
C ASN A 113 -17.86 24.81 -27.36
N THR A 114 -18.62 24.69 -28.43
CA THR A 114 -19.21 23.51 -29.06
C THR A 114 -18.19 22.67 -29.83
N SER A 115 -18.27 21.33 -29.75
CA SER A 115 -17.92 20.45 -30.88
C SER A 115 -18.55 19.06 -30.73
N THR A 116 -19.42 18.76 -31.69
CA THR A 116 -20.02 17.49 -32.05
C THR A 116 -18.97 16.46 -32.47
N ARG A 117 -19.04 15.21 -31.97
CA ARG A 117 -18.96 13.98 -32.78
C ARG A 117 -19.13 12.68 -31.98
N ASN A 118 -19.92 11.80 -32.60
CA ASN A 118 -20.30 10.45 -32.21
C ASN A 118 -19.14 9.48 -32.02
N GLY A 119 -19.35 8.49 -31.15
CA GLY A 119 -18.53 7.28 -31.04
C GLY A 119 -19.14 6.32 -30.04
N SER A 120 -20.16 5.58 -30.46
CA SER A 120 -20.76 4.46 -29.73
C SER A 120 -19.73 3.35 -29.49
N GLY A 121 -19.53 2.99 -28.23
CA GLY A 121 -18.74 1.83 -27.82
C GLY A 121 -19.06 1.47 -26.38
N ASN A 122 -20.13 0.70 -26.18
CA ASN A 122 -20.37 0.00 -24.92
C ASN A 122 -19.28 -1.06 -24.76
N ALA A 123 -18.19 -0.71 -24.10
CA ALA A 123 -17.35 -1.67 -23.41
C ALA A 123 -17.68 -1.53 -21.92
N THR A 124 -18.16 -2.60 -21.33
CA THR A 124 -18.27 -2.76 -19.88
C THR A 124 -16.87 -2.63 -19.29
N ASP A 125 -16.50 -1.41 -18.89
CA ASP A 125 -15.35 -1.10 -18.03
C ASP A 125 -15.63 -1.66 -16.64
N THR A 126 -15.45 -2.98 -16.51
CA THR A 126 -15.38 -3.67 -15.23
C THR A 126 -13.92 -4.04 -15.00
N ASP A 127 -13.36 -3.44 -13.95
CA ASP A 127 -12.09 -3.77 -13.28
C ASP A 127 -10.77 -3.25 -13.90
N GLY A 128 -10.78 -2.05 -14.48
CA GLY A 128 -9.57 -1.25 -14.71
C GLY A 128 -9.24 -0.34 -13.50
N TYR A 129 -7.96 -0.09 -13.20
CA TYR A 129 -7.57 0.87 -12.17
C TYR A 129 -7.82 2.29 -12.68
N ASP A 130 -9.03 2.82 -12.44
CA ASP A 130 -9.39 4.19 -12.78
C ASP A 130 -8.60 5.20 -11.93
N ARG A 131 -7.47 5.64 -12.48
CA ARG A 131 -6.55 6.59 -11.82
C ARG A 131 -7.24 7.90 -11.42
N GLU A 132 -8.24 8.35 -12.19
CA GLU A 132 -9.05 9.53 -11.88
C GLU A 132 -9.93 9.31 -10.65
N ARG A 133 -10.60 8.15 -10.56
CA ARG A 133 -11.40 7.78 -9.38
C ARG A 133 -10.51 7.59 -8.15
N ALA A 134 -9.29 7.06 -8.32
CA ALA A 134 -8.31 6.95 -7.25
C ALA A 134 -7.84 8.33 -6.73
N VAL A 135 -7.56 9.28 -7.63
CA VAL A 135 -7.22 10.67 -7.27
C VAL A 135 -8.41 11.35 -6.58
N GLN A 136 -9.62 11.17 -7.10
CA GLN A 136 -10.82 11.71 -6.49
C GLN A 136 -11.09 11.12 -5.10
N GLY A 137 -10.86 9.81 -4.90
CA GLY A 137 -10.96 9.15 -3.61
C GLY A 137 -9.93 9.67 -2.60
N LEU A 138 -8.69 9.91 -3.05
CA LEU A 138 -7.63 10.49 -2.21
C LEU A 138 -8.03 11.90 -1.71
N LEU A 139 -8.52 12.74 -2.61
CA LEU A 139 -8.99 14.10 -2.29
C LEU A 139 -10.14 14.09 -1.27
N ARG A 140 -11.09 13.16 -1.41
CA ARG A 140 -12.20 13.02 -0.45
C ARG A 140 -11.69 12.62 0.94
N HIS A 141 -10.85 11.60 1.05
CA HIS A 141 -10.33 11.16 2.34
C HIS A 141 -9.43 12.21 3.00
N GLU A 142 -8.69 13.00 2.23
CA GLU A 142 -7.89 14.11 2.75
C GLU A 142 -8.77 15.24 3.30
N GLN A 143 -9.83 15.62 2.57
CA GLN A 143 -10.82 16.59 3.05
C GLN A 143 -11.53 16.11 4.33
N GLU A 144 -11.94 14.85 4.36
CA GLU A 144 -12.57 14.25 5.55
C GLU A 144 -11.61 14.18 6.74
N LEU A 145 -10.33 13.87 6.51
CA LEU A 145 -9.30 13.87 7.55
C LEU A 145 -9.14 15.25 8.17
N VAL A 146 -9.00 16.29 7.35
CA VAL A 146 -8.86 17.68 7.82
C VAL A 146 -10.11 18.10 8.59
N ALA A 147 -11.30 17.80 8.07
CA ALA A 147 -12.56 18.09 8.74
C ALA A 147 -12.67 17.39 10.11
N LEU A 148 -12.22 16.14 10.22
CA LEU A 148 -12.23 15.39 11.48
C LEU A 148 -11.19 15.91 12.47
N GLN A 149 -9.99 16.24 12.00
CA GLN A 149 -8.93 16.84 12.82
C GLN A 149 -9.37 18.18 13.41
N GLU A 150 -10.04 19.03 12.64
CA GLU A 150 -10.51 20.33 13.14
C GLU A 150 -11.63 20.16 14.19
N LYS A 151 -12.53 19.18 14.01
CA LYS A 151 -13.54 18.83 15.02
C LYS A 151 -12.91 18.35 16.33
N LEU A 152 -11.86 17.54 16.25
CA LEU A 152 -11.18 16.96 17.41
C LEU A 152 -10.19 17.92 18.07
N ARG A 153 -9.85 19.05 17.43
CA ARG A 153 -8.92 20.06 17.94
C ARG A 153 -9.34 20.65 19.29
N VAL A 154 -10.64 20.70 19.56
CA VAL A 154 -11.21 21.22 20.82
C VAL A 154 -10.95 20.28 22.00
N SER A 155 -10.79 18.97 21.75
CA SER A 155 -10.47 18.00 22.80
C SER A 155 -9.00 18.09 23.17
N ALA A 156 -8.71 18.40 24.43
CA ALA A 156 -7.34 18.51 24.94
C ALA A 156 -6.55 17.19 24.85
N GLU A 157 -7.24 16.05 24.92
CA GLU A 157 -6.62 14.73 25.02
C GLU A 157 -6.46 14.07 23.64
N VAL A 158 -7.48 14.19 22.78
CA VAL A 158 -7.50 13.53 21.46
C VAL A 158 -6.97 14.45 20.36
N GLY A 159 -7.05 15.77 20.52
CA GLY A 159 -6.59 16.75 19.53
C GLY A 159 -5.12 16.60 19.15
N PRO A 160 -4.18 16.51 20.11
CA PRO A 160 -2.76 16.28 19.81
C PRO A 160 -2.49 14.96 19.08
N LEU A 161 -3.21 13.89 19.45
CA LEU A 161 -3.09 12.57 18.83
C LEU A 161 -3.63 12.56 17.39
N ALA A 162 -4.77 13.22 17.16
CA ALA A 162 -5.39 13.32 15.83
C ALA A 162 -4.49 14.08 14.84
N LYS A 163 -3.72 15.07 15.32
CA LYS A 163 -2.74 15.81 14.51
C LYS A 163 -1.57 14.95 14.04
N LEU A 164 -1.19 13.93 14.81
CA LEU A 164 -0.10 13.01 14.46
C LEU A 164 -0.53 11.93 13.44
N CYS A 165 -1.83 11.66 13.34
CA CYS A 165 -2.38 10.68 12.41
C CYS A 165 -2.29 11.16 10.96
N LYS A 166 -1.95 10.23 10.04
CA LYS A 166 -1.81 10.54 8.62
C LYS A 166 -3.00 10.13 7.77
N THR A 167 -3.82 9.21 8.28
CA THR A 167 -4.98 8.69 7.56
C THR A 167 -6.23 8.81 8.41
N LEU A 168 -7.36 8.94 7.73
CA LEU A 168 -8.67 9.01 8.36
C LEU A 168 -8.96 7.76 9.22
N ASP A 169 -8.57 6.57 8.74
CA ASP A 169 -8.73 5.33 9.50
C ASP A 169 -7.89 5.31 10.78
N GLN A 170 -6.68 5.88 10.77
CA GLN A 170 -5.87 6.00 11.98
C GLN A 170 -6.56 6.87 13.03
N VAL A 171 -7.12 8.02 12.62
CA VAL A 171 -7.86 8.91 13.54
C VAL A 171 -9.07 8.18 14.13
N LYS A 172 -9.84 7.47 13.30
CA LYS A 172 -11.00 6.70 13.75
C LYS A 172 -10.61 5.63 14.77
N VAL A 173 -9.56 4.85 14.50
CA VAL A 173 -9.09 3.82 15.43
C VAL A 173 -8.62 4.43 16.75
N VAL A 174 -7.83 5.50 16.71
CA VAL A 174 -7.39 6.19 17.93
C VAL A 174 -8.58 6.73 18.73
N LEU A 175 -9.57 7.34 18.06
CA LEU A 175 -10.77 7.84 18.71
C LEU A 175 -11.58 6.72 19.38
N SER A 176 -11.81 5.59 18.69
CA SER A 176 -12.53 4.44 19.26
C SER A 176 -11.79 3.83 20.45
N LEU A 177 -10.46 3.73 20.39
CA LEU A 177 -9.66 3.25 21.51
C LEU A 177 -9.68 4.22 22.69
N MET A 178 -9.56 5.53 22.43
CA MET A 178 -9.64 6.55 23.48
C MET A 178 -11.01 6.58 24.14
N GLN A 179 -12.09 6.37 23.38
CA GLN A 179 -13.44 6.27 23.94
C GLN A 179 -13.56 5.09 24.92
N ALA A 180 -13.02 3.92 24.56
CA ALA A 180 -12.99 2.76 25.45
C ALA A 180 -12.16 3.01 26.72
N VAL A 181 -11.03 3.73 26.60
CA VAL A 181 -10.17 4.14 27.72
C VAL A 181 -10.90 5.11 28.66
N VAL A 182 -11.69 6.05 28.11
CA VAL A 182 -12.46 7.02 28.89
C VAL A 182 -13.66 6.37 29.59
N GLU A 183 -14.27 5.35 28.96
CA GLU A 183 -15.42 4.63 29.53
C GLU A 183 -15.06 3.88 30.83
N LYS A 184 -13.78 3.52 31.02
CA LYS A 184 -13.24 2.85 32.22
C LYS A 184 -13.99 1.57 32.60
N THR A 185 -14.54 0.86 31.61
CA THR A 185 -15.18 -0.44 31.80
C THR A 185 -14.13 -1.54 31.96
N LEU A 186 -14.32 -2.43 32.93
CA LEU A 186 -13.38 -3.52 33.23
C LEU A 186 -13.41 -4.62 32.15
N ASP A 187 -14.54 -4.77 31.46
CA ASP A 187 -14.78 -5.83 30.46
C ASP A 187 -14.79 -5.28 29.03
N CYS A 188 -13.79 -4.46 28.67
CA CYS A 188 -13.64 -3.96 27.30
C CYS A 188 -12.47 -4.63 26.58
N THR A 189 -12.76 -5.34 25.48
CA THR A 189 -11.73 -5.89 24.58
C THR A 189 -11.88 -5.27 23.20
N CYS A 190 -10.89 -4.47 22.79
CA CYS A 190 -10.84 -3.89 21.45
C CYS A 190 -9.88 -4.68 20.56
N VAL A 191 -10.35 -5.11 19.39
CA VAL A 191 -9.53 -5.82 18.40
C VAL A 191 -9.34 -4.94 17.16
N VAL A 192 -8.08 -4.60 16.86
CA VAL A 192 -7.73 -3.81 15.67
C VAL A 192 -7.14 -4.73 14.61
N THR A 193 -7.90 -4.94 13.52
CA THR A 193 -7.45 -5.74 12.36
C THR A 193 -7.08 -4.83 11.20
N ALA A 194 -5.96 -5.11 10.54
CA ALA A 194 -5.58 -4.44 9.29
C ALA A 194 -4.52 -5.26 8.55
N GLY A 195 -4.34 -4.98 7.26
CA GLY A 195 -3.21 -5.50 6.48
C GLY A 195 -1.84 -5.07 7.01
N ARG A 196 -0.77 -5.73 6.53
CA ARG A 196 0.62 -5.32 6.79
C ARG A 196 0.86 -3.90 6.24
N GLY A 197 1.72 -3.13 6.90
CA GLY A 197 2.11 -1.79 6.44
C GLY A 197 1.08 -0.66 6.62
N ARG A 198 -0.14 -0.96 7.14
CA ARG A 198 -1.21 0.04 7.31
C ARG A 198 -1.09 0.95 8.55
N GLY A 199 -0.05 0.76 9.37
CA GLY A 199 0.22 1.63 10.54
C GLY A 199 -0.51 1.25 11.83
N LYS A 200 -0.88 -0.02 12.03
CA LYS A 200 -1.53 -0.52 13.25
C LYS A 200 -0.75 -0.20 14.53
N SER A 201 0.54 -0.53 14.56
CA SER A 201 1.40 -0.32 15.74
C SER A 201 1.55 1.16 16.09
N ALA A 202 1.55 2.04 15.09
CA ALA A 202 1.59 3.48 15.31
C ALA A 202 0.30 4.00 15.97
N ALA A 203 -0.87 3.55 15.49
CA ALA A 203 -2.16 3.90 16.09
C ALA A 203 -2.30 3.40 17.53
N LEU A 204 -1.88 2.15 17.80
CA LEU A 204 -1.86 1.59 19.15
C LEU A 204 -0.88 2.34 20.08
N GLY A 205 0.28 2.75 19.58
CA GLY A 205 1.25 3.55 20.34
C GLY A 205 0.69 4.92 20.73
N MET A 206 -0.01 5.60 19.82
CA MET A 206 -0.68 6.87 20.11
C MET A 206 -1.81 6.70 21.13
N ALA A 207 -2.62 5.64 21.00
CA ALA A 207 -3.68 5.34 21.97
C ALA A 207 -3.12 5.01 23.36
N ALA A 208 -2.02 4.26 23.45
CA ALA A 208 -1.35 3.97 24.72
C ALA A 208 -0.82 5.24 25.39
N ALA A 209 -0.24 6.16 24.62
CA ALA A 209 0.16 7.48 25.14
C ALA A 209 -1.05 8.27 25.67
N GLY A 210 -2.17 8.27 24.95
CA GLY A 210 -3.41 8.89 25.41
C GLY A 210 -3.94 8.27 26.70
N ALA A 211 -3.86 6.95 26.86
CA ALA A 211 -4.23 6.27 28.09
C ALA A 211 -3.33 6.65 29.29
N LEU A 212 -2.03 6.87 29.08
CA LEU A 212 -1.15 7.38 30.13
C LEU A 212 -1.57 8.79 30.59
N VAL A 213 -1.94 9.67 29.65
CA VAL A 213 -2.45 11.01 29.97
C VAL A 213 -3.77 10.96 30.75
N GLN A 214 -4.62 9.96 30.46
CA GLN A 214 -5.88 9.70 31.20
C GLN A 214 -5.68 9.17 32.63
N GLY A 215 -4.44 8.92 33.06
CA GLY A 215 -4.11 8.50 34.42
C GLY A 215 -4.03 6.99 34.63
N TYR A 216 -3.85 6.19 33.57
CA TYR A 216 -3.53 4.78 33.75
C TYR A 216 -2.09 4.62 34.27
N SER A 217 -1.92 3.96 35.42
CA SER A 217 -0.61 3.81 36.07
C SER A 217 0.35 2.91 35.30
N HIS A 218 -0.16 1.78 34.77
CA HIS A 218 0.65 0.77 34.12
C HIS A 218 -0.05 0.25 32.86
N ILE A 219 0.67 0.30 31.74
CA ILE A 219 0.25 -0.29 30.47
C ILE A 219 1.27 -1.38 30.12
N PHE A 220 0.80 -2.61 29.99
CA PHE A 220 1.64 -3.74 29.61
C PHE A 220 1.50 -4.02 28.12
N VAL A 221 2.63 -4.19 27.43
CA VAL A 221 2.68 -4.52 26.00
C VAL A 221 3.29 -5.90 25.83
N THR A 222 2.58 -6.79 25.14
CA THR A 222 3.06 -8.14 24.84
C THR A 222 3.26 -8.30 23.33
N SER A 223 4.34 -8.98 22.94
CA SER A 223 4.60 -9.30 21.54
C SER A 223 5.42 -10.59 21.42
N PRO A 224 5.27 -11.34 20.32
CA PRO A 224 6.04 -12.58 20.11
C PRO A 224 7.49 -12.32 19.70
N SER A 225 7.84 -11.10 19.30
CA SER A 225 9.19 -10.74 18.84
C SER A 225 9.47 -9.27 19.09
N PRO A 226 10.68 -8.90 19.54
CA PRO A 226 11.01 -7.54 19.98
C PRO A 226 10.96 -6.49 18.85
N GLU A 227 11.16 -6.91 17.60
CA GLU A 227 11.07 -6.03 16.43
C GLU A 227 9.66 -5.42 16.25
N ASN A 228 8.61 -6.14 16.67
CA ASN A 228 7.23 -5.73 16.45
C ASN A 228 6.79 -4.54 17.33
N VAL A 229 7.49 -4.27 18.43
CA VAL A 229 7.12 -3.21 19.39
C VAL A 229 7.88 -1.91 19.18
N GLN A 230 8.94 -1.90 18.36
CA GLN A 230 9.76 -0.70 18.14
C GLN A 230 8.91 0.49 17.68
N THR A 231 8.09 0.28 16.64
CA THR A 231 7.21 1.34 16.12
C THR A 231 6.12 1.75 17.11
N LEU A 232 5.65 0.83 17.95
CA LEU A 232 4.66 1.17 18.98
C LEU A 232 5.26 2.14 20.00
N PHE A 233 6.46 1.85 20.51
CA PHE A 233 7.14 2.72 21.48
C PHE A 233 7.60 4.04 20.86
N GLU A 234 8.08 4.03 19.62
CA GLU A 234 8.46 5.26 18.89
C GLU A 234 7.28 6.24 18.83
N PHE A 235 6.09 5.75 18.44
CA PHE A 235 4.90 6.59 18.35
C PHE A 235 4.29 6.94 19.72
N ALA A 236 4.43 6.07 20.72
CA ALA A 236 4.05 6.42 22.10
C ALA A 236 4.89 7.58 22.63
N VAL A 237 6.22 7.54 22.46
CA VAL A 237 7.11 8.64 22.86
C VAL A 237 6.82 9.91 22.06
N ARG A 238 6.53 9.78 20.75
CA ARG A 238 6.19 10.93 19.91
C ARG A 238 4.84 11.57 20.30
N ALA A 239 3.90 10.78 20.78
CA ALA A 239 2.58 11.25 21.20
C ALA A 239 2.58 11.91 22.59
N LEU A 240 3.54 11.56 23.45
CA LEU A 240 3.72 12.18 24.78
C LEU A 240 4.54 13.48 24.75
N LYS A 241 5.21 13.77 23.64
CA LYS A 241 5.96 15.02 23.41
C LYS A 241 5.05 16.12 22.89
#